data_AF-R7HXF7-F1
#
_entry.id   AF-R7HXF7-F1
#
_cell.length_a   1.000
_cell.length_b   1.000
_cell.length_c   1.000
_cell.angle_alpha   90.00
_cell.angle_beta   90.00
_cell.angle_gamma   90.00
#
_symmetry.space_group_name_H-M   'P 1'
#
loop_
_entity.id
_entity.type
_entity.pdbx_description
1 polymer ?
#
loop_
_entity_poly.entity_id
_entity_poly.type
_entity_poly.pdbx_seq_one_letter_code
_entity_poly.pdbx_strand_id
1 'polypeptide(L)'
;MGSYEENFLAKRPQHLCHMCGKCCRVVSPPIPYEELKKMAENGDSGAVDFLSLFVPYESIEDARKVDASVVDNIIHRHIEDGNYNEADTTFYYCKYLQDDNLCSRYESRLTLCKHCPSSPWVIVPPGCGFEGWLFWQREEIKQKVRRYKEELLELALLRKKTKDTETVNKILAVEQKIKKNIDMYKKYGSENW
;
A
#
# COMPACT_ATOMS: atom_id res chain seq x y z
N MET A 1 -6.40 13.66 -16.15
CA MET A 1 -6.68 12.48 -15.29
C MET A 1 -5.68 12.54 -14.16
N GLY A 2 -6.13 12.71 -12.91
CA GLY A 2 -5.22 12.72 -11.75
C GLY A 2 -4.50 11.39 -11.59
N SER A 3 -3.41 11.37 -10.84
CA SER A 3 -2.69 10.13 -10.53
C SER A 3 -3.64 9.14 -9.82
N TYR A 4 -3.33 7.83 -9.88
CA TYR A 4 -4.13 6.83 -9.18
C TYR A 4 -4.23 7.14 -7.67
N GLU A 5 -3.13 7.62 -7.08
CA GLU A 5 -3.05 8.02 -5.68
C GLU A 5 -3.92 9.23 -5.36
N GLU A 6 -3.98 10.24 -6.24
CA GLU A 6 -4.88 11.40 -6.09
C GLU A 6 -6.34 10.96 -6.07
N ASN A 7 -6.74 10.03 -6.94
CA ASN A 7 -8.11 9.53 -6.99
C ASN A 7 -8.46 8.68 -5.76
N PHE A 8 -7.52 7.86 -5.28
CA PHE A 8 -7.71 7.05 -4.08
C PHE A 8 -7.87 7.93 -2.84
N LEU A 9 -6.96 8.90 -2.66
CA LEU A 9 -6.99 9.81 -1.51
C LEU A 9 -8.23 10.72 -1.52
N ALA A 10 -8.69 11.15 -2.70
CA ALA A 10 -9.91 11.95 -2.83
C ALA A 10 -11.19 11.19 -2.45
N LYS A 11 -11.23 9.88 -2.72
CA LYS A 11 -12.37 9.01 -2.39
C LYS A 11 -12.34 8.49 -0.95
N ARG A 12 -11.25 8.70 -0.22
CA ARG A 12 -11.06 8.15 1.12
C ARG A 12 -12.02 8.80 2.14
N PRO A 13 -12.94 8.02 2.73
CA PRO A 13 -13.90 8.53 3.70
C PRO A 13 -13.24 8.77 5.08
N GLN A 14 -12.83 10.01 5.35
CA GLN A 14 -12.12 10.34 6.59
C GLN A 14 -12.88 10.04 7.88
N HIS A 15 -14.22 10.01 7.81
CA HIS A 15 -15.08 9.68 8.95
C HIS A 15 -14.92 8.22 9.44
N LEU A 16 -14.27 7.34 8.68
CA LEU A 16 -13.97 5.97 9.11
C LEU A 16 -12.81 5.90 10.12
N CYS A 17 -12.04 6.96 10.30
CA CYS A 17 -10.97 6.98 11.28
C CYS A 17 -11.52 7.03 12.71
N HIS A 18 -11.26 6.01 13.52
CA HIS A 18 -11.65 5.98 14.94
C HIS A 18 -10.70 6.77 15.86
N MET A 19 -9.68 7.43 15.30
CA MET A 19 -8.65 8.19 16.06
C MET A 19 -8.03 7.39 17.23
N CYS A 20 -7.87 6.07 17.06
CA CYS A 20 -7.43 5.17 18.13
C CYS A 20 -5.91 5.12 18.36
N GLY A 21 -5.12 5.87 17.58
CA GLY A 21 -3.66 5.93 17.70
C GLY A 21 -2.89 4.65 17.32
N LYS A 22 -3.56 3.51 17.08
CA LYS A 22 -2.89 2.21 16.81
C LYS A 22 -1.92 2.26 15.64
N CYS A 23 -2.27 2.94 14.54
CA CYS A 23 -1.39 3.11 13.37
C CYS A 23 -0.16 3.99 13.64
N CYS A 24 -0.15 4.73 14.75
CA CYS A 24 1.00 5.53 15.21
C CYS A 24 1.78 4.81 16.31
N ARG A 25 1.15 3.88 17.03
CA ARG A 25 1.73 3.11 18.12
C ARG A 25 2.67 2.02 17.60
N VAL A 26 2.22 1.31 16.57
CA VAL A 26 3.01 0.29 15.87
C VAL A 26 2.76 0.44 14.38
N VAL A 27 3.83 0.66 13.62
CA VAL A 27 3.82 0.65 12.16
C VAL A 27 5.05 -0.09 11.64
N SER A 28 4.91 -0.78 10.51
CA SER A 28 6.05 -1.35 9.78
C SER A 28 5.88 -1.02 8.29
N PRO A 29 6.75 -0.18 7.71
CA PRO A 29 6.76 0.02 6.27
C PRO A 29 7.33 -1.24 5.59
N PRO A 30 6.96 -1.51 4.32
CA PRO A 30 7.49 -2.66 3.58
C PRO A 30 8.96 -2.49 3.15
N ILE A 31 9.59 -1.38 3.51
CA ILE A 31 10.96 -1.02 3.13
C ILE A 31 11.85 -1.26 4.37
N PRO A 32 12.93 -2.05 4.25
CA PRO A 32 13.87 -2.28 5.35
C PRO A 32 14.48 -0.97 5.87
N TYR A 33 14.82 -0.92 7.15
CA TYR A 33 15.32 0.31 7.78
C TYR A 33 16.57 0.90 7.11
N GLU A 34 17.53 0.04 6.73
CA GLU A 34 18.76 0.46 6.06
C GLU A 34 18.49 1.07 4.68
N GLU A 35 17.51 0.53 3.95
CA GLU A 35 17.09 1.08 2.67
C GLU A 35 16.36 2.41 2.87
N LEU A 36 15.49 2.50 3.88
CA LEU A 36 14.76 3.72 4.22
C LEU A 36 15.72 4.87 4.56
N LYS A 37 16.82 4.59 5.28
CA LYS A 37 17.88 5.58 5.56
C LYS A 37 18.55 6.06 4.27
N LYS A 38 18.94 5.15 3.37
CA LYS A 38 19.53 5.50 2.08
C LYS A 38 18.58 6.33 1.21
N MET A 39 17.29 5.99 1.21
CA MET A 39 16.27 6.77 0.50
C MET A 39 16.17 8.20 1.03
N ALA A 40 16.20 8.37 2.36
CA ALA A 40 16.18 9.69 2.98
C ALA A 40 17.44 10.50 2.68
N GLU A 41 18.62 9.86 2.70
CA GLU A 41 19.90 10.49 2.31
C GLU A 41 19.90 10.94 0.84
N ASN A 42 19.22 10.18 -0.03
CA ASN A 42 19.02 10.52 -1.44
C ASN A 42 17.93 11.58 -1.68
N GLY A 43 17.29 12.09 -0.62
CA GLY A 43 16.28 13.15 -0.70
C GLY A 43 14.86 12.68 -0.98
N ASP A 44 14.55 11.39 -0.78
CA ASP A 44 13.16 10.92 -0.87
C ASP A 44 12.31 11.55 0.24
N SER A 45 11.37 12.41 -0.15
CA SER A 45 10.53 13.15 0.80
C SER A 45 9.71 12.26 1.74
N GLY A 46 9.26 11.08 1.27
CA GLY A 46 8.48 10.16 2.08
C GLY A 46 9.34 9.48 3.15
N ALA A 47 10.56 9.07 2.80
CA ALA A 47 11.53 8.50 3.72
C ALA A 47 12.01 9.53 4.75
N VAL A 48 12.31 10.76 4.31
CA VAL A 48 12.68 11.88 5.20
C VAL A 48 11.56 12.15 6.21
N ASP A 49 10.32 12.32 5.72
CA ASP A 49 9.16 12.56 6.58
C ASP A 49 8.95 11.39 7.57
N PHE A 50 9.03 10.15 7.10
CA PHE A 50 8.84 8.97 7.94
C PHE A 50 9.88 8.91 9.06
N LEU A 51 11.17 8.98 8.73
CA LEU A 51 12.27 8.93 9.71
C LEU A 51 12.27 10.14 10.65
N SER A 52 11.69 11.27 10.24
CA SER A 52 11.53 12.43 11.12
C SER A 52 10.47 12.23 12.22
N LEU A 53 9.51 11.32 12.02
CA LEU A 53 8.37 11.08 12.92
C LEU A 53 8.50 9.77 13.71
N PHE A 54 8.95 8.71 13.03
CA PHE A 54 8.90 7.34 13.50
C PHE A 54 10.26 6.87 14.01
N VAL A 55 10.26 6.36 15.24
CA VAL A 55 11.44 5.85 15.92
C VAL A 55 11.35 4.32 15.95
N PRO A 56 12.40 3.59 15.55
CA PRO A 56 12.37 2.13 15.54
C PRO A 56 12.32 1.60 16.98
N TYR A 57 11.60 0.50 17.17
CA TYR A 57 11.76 -0.35 18.36
C TYR A 57 13.10 -1.09 18.29
N GLU A 58 13.66 -1.44 19.46
CA GLU A 58 14.92 -2.21 19.53
C GLU A 58 14.75 -3.63 18.99
N SER A 59 13.55 -4.21 19.17
CA SER A 59 13.22 -5.55 18.68
C SER A 59 11.73 -5.69 18.35
N ILE A 60 11.39 -6.74 17.59
CA ILE A 60 9.99 -7.14 17.37
C ILE A 60 9.29 -7.43 18.70
N GLU A 61 9.99 -8.03 19.67
CA GLU A 61 9.44 -8.33 20.99
C GLU A 61 9.09 -7.08 21.79
N ASP A 62 9.85 -5.99 21.63
CA ASP A 62 9.51 -4.72 22.28
C ASP A 62 8.28 -4.07 21.65
N ALA A 63 8.12 -4.18 20.33
CA ALA A 63 6.88 -3.78 19.67
C ALA A 63 5.68 -4.65 20.12
N ARG A 64 5.88 -5.96 20.31
CA ARG A 64 4.83 -6.88 20.80
C ARG A 64 4.38 -6.56 22.22
N LYS A 65 5.30 -6.16 23.11
CA LYS A 65 4.95 -5.70 24.47
C LYS A 65 4.02 -4.49 24.45
N VAL A 66 4.10 -3.65 23.42
CA VAL A 66 3.25 -2.47 23.26
C VAL A 66 1.89 -2.82 22.65
N ASP A 67 1.86 -3.58 21.55
CA ASP A 67 0.62 -4.03 20.90
C ASP A 67 0.84 -5.31 20.05
N ALA A 68 0.81 -6.47 20.72
CA ALA A 68 0.97 -7.77 20.07
C ALA A 68 -0.06 -8.01 18.95
N SER A 69 -1.31 -7.55 19.13
CA SER A 69 -2.36 -7.74 18.14
C SER A 69 -2.04 -7.06 16.81
N VAL A 70 -1.45 -5.86 16.85
CA VAL A 70 -1.04 -5.14 15.63
C VAL A 70 0.20 -5.75 15.01
N VAL A 71 1.22 -6.07 15.83
CA VAL A 71 2.45 -6.69 15.36
C VAL A 71 2.17 -8.02 14.66
N ASP A 72 1.43 -8.92 15.32
CA ASP A 72 1.17 -10.24 14.78
C ASP A 72 0.27 -10.18 13.54
N ASN A 73 -0.66 -9.22 13.45
CA ASN A 73 -1.43 -8.97 12.23
C ASN A 73 -0.53 -8.54 11.06
N ILE A 74 0.43 -7.63 11.29
CA ILE A 74 1.37 -7.21 10.25
C ILE A 74 2.23 -8.38 9.77
N ILE A 75 2.81 -9.15 10.72
CA ILE A 75 3.62 -10.33 10.41
C ILE A 75 2.80 -11.37 9.63
N HIS A 76 1.60 -11.70 10.11
CA HIS A 76 0.73 -12.68 9.48
C HIS A 76 0.39 -12.28 8.04
N ARG A 77 0.03 -11.01 7.79
CA ARG A 77 -0.23 -10.51 6.45
C ARG A 77 1.00 -10.59 5.54
N HIS A 78 2.18 -10.26 6.04
CA HIS A 78 3.42 -10.41 5.26
C HIS A 78 3.73 -11.88 4.95
N ILE A 79 3.41 -12.82 5.85
CA ILE A 79 3.55 -14.26 5.59
C ILE A 79 2.55 -14.70 4.51
N GLU A 80 1.28 -14.30 4.60
CA GLU A 80 0.26 -14.60 3.59
C GLU A 80 0.65 -14.09 2.20
N ASP A 81 1.26 -12.90 2.14
CA ASP A 81 1.74 -12.28 0.91
C ASP A 81 3.09 -12.86 0.41
N GLY A 82 3.72 -13.76 1.17
CA GLY A 82 5.03 -14.34 0.83
C GLY A 82 6.21 -13.37 0.95
N ASN A 83 6.05 -12.28 1.69
CA ASN A 83 6.98 -11.16 1.80
C ASN A 83 7.62 -11.02 3.20
N TYR A 84 7.36 -11.94 4.13
CA TYR A 84 7.90 -11.84 5.48
C TYR A 84 9.38 -12.25 5.52
N ASN A 85 10.23 -11.31 5.92
CA ASN A 85 11.60 -11.55 6.34
C ASN A 85 11.83 -10.87 7.69
N GLU A 86 12.08 -11.65 8.74
CA GLU A 86 12.30 -11.15 10.08
C GLU A 86 13.48 -10.17 10.16
N ALA A 87 14.58 -10.46 9.45
CA ALA A 87 15.79 -9.62 9.47
C ALA A 87 15.56 -8.23 8.85
N ASP A 88 14.59 -8.13 7.93
CA ASP A 88 14.27 -6.90 7.21
C ASP A 88 13.05 -6.18 7.81
N THR A 89 12.36 -6.82 8.76
CA THR A 89 11.14 -6.27 9.38
C THR A 89 11.49 -5.41 10.57
N THR A 90 11.25 -4.10 10.46
CA THR A 90 11.39 -3.16 11.57
C THR A 90 10.04 -2.55 11.93
N PHE A 91 9.74 -2.50 13.22
CA PHE A 91 8.57 -1.81 13.75
C PHE A 91 8.97 -0.46 14.33
N TYR A 92 8.06 0.50 14.24
CA TYR A 92 8.29 1.87 14.69
C TYR A 92 7.11 2.39 15.51
N TYR A 93 7.37 3.39 16.35
CA TYR A 93 6.38 4.23 17.01
C TYR A 93 6.54 5.70 16.63
N CYS A 94 5.44 6.43 16.60
CA CYS A 94 5.46 7.87 16.38
C CYS A 94 5.81 8.58 17.69
N LYS A 95 6.87 9.39 17.70
CA LYS A 95 7.29 10.16 18.89
C LYS A 95 6.32 11.27 19.31
N TYR A 96 5.29 11.55 18.51
CA TYR A 96 4.24 12.55 18.80
C TYR A 96 2.92 11.92 19.28
N LEU A 97 2.85 10.59 19.41
CA LEU A 97 1.71 9.91 20.01
C LEU A 97 1.76 10.10 21.54
N GLN A 98 0.64 10.53 22.13
CA GLN A 98 0.49 10.74 23.57
C GLN A 98 -0.21 9.54 24.23
N ASP A 99 -0.18 9.49 25.56
CA ASP A 99 -0.76 8.39 26.36
C ASP A 99 -2.28 8.22 26.17
N ASP A 100 -2.97 9.30 25.80
CA ASP A 100 -4.40 9.31 25.48
C ASP A 100 -4.72 8.84 24.04
N ASN A 101 -3.71 8.38 23.29
CA ASN A 101 -3.76 8.01 21.87
C ASN A 101 -3.94 9.18 20.88
N LEU A 102 -3.86 10.42 21.34
CA LEU A 102 -3.93 11.59 20.48
C LEU A 102 -2.53 12.03 20.02
N CYS A 103 -2.52 12.79 18.94
CA CYS A 103 -1.29 13.33 18.36
C CYS A 103 -1.06 14.74 18.90
N SER A 104 0.10 14.97 19.53
CA SER A 104 0.48 16.29 20.08
C SER A 104 0.63 17.37 19.00
N ARG A 105 0.70 16.98 17.73
CA ARG A 105 0.83 17.87 16.57
C ARG A 105 -0.24 17.64 15.50
N TYR A 106 -1.45 17.27 15.90
CA TYR A 106 -2.52 16.87 14.98
C TYR A 106 -2.78 17.89 13.85
N GLU A 107 -2.84 19.18 14.16
CA GLU A 107 -3.07 20.25 13.15
C GLU A 107 -1.89 20.43 12.19
N SER A 108 -0.66 20.30 12.69
CA SER A 108 0.59 20.45 11.92
C SER A 108 1.19 19.12 11.46
N ARG A 109 0.35 18.08 11.36
CA ARG A 109 0.75 16.74 10.92
C ARG A 109 1.24 16.77 9.46
N LEU A 110 2.25 15.96 9.18
CA LEU A 110 2.85 15.85 7.85
C LEU A 110 1.87 15.20 6.85
N THR A 111 2.15 15.37 5.56
CA THR A 111 1.34 14.81 4.46
C THR A 111 1.21 13.30 4.58
N LEU A 112 2.29 12.61 4.96
CA LEU A 112 2.30 11.16 5.23
C LEU A 112 1.19 10.75 6.23
N CYS A 113 1.01 11.51 7.31
CA CYS A 113 -0.01 11.24 8.33
C CYS A 113 -1.41 11.54 7.81
N LYS A 114 -1.56 12.64 7.05
CA LYS A 114 -2.83 13.02 6.44
C LYS A 114 -3.29 11.97 5.43
N HIS A 115 -2.37 11.28 4.77
CA HIS A 115 -2.64 10.33 3.70
C HIS A 115 -2.83 8.88 4.16
N CYS A 116 -2.75 8.56 5.46
CA CYS A 116 -2.96 7.18 5.94
C CYS A 116 -4.47 6.79 6.01
N PRO A 117 -4.91 5.62 5.49
CA PRO A 117 -4.16 4.69 4.63
C PRO A 117 -3.91 5.29 3.24
N SER A 118 -2.70 5.13 2.72
CA SER A 118 -2.23 5.73 1.45
C SER A 118 -2.45 4.85 0.22
N SER A 119 -2.74 3.57 0.42
CA SER A 119 -3.12 2.64 -0.64
C SER A 119 -4.10 1.58 -0.13
N PRO A 120 -4.82 0.90 -1.03
CA PRO A 120 -5.68 -0.24 -0.69
C PRO A 120 -4.97 -1.42 0.00
N TRP A 121 -3.64 -1.51 -0.12
CA TRP A 121 -2.83 -2.62 0.41
C TRP A 121 -2.12 -2.27 1.72
N VAL A 122 -2.40 -1.09 2.29
CA VAL A 122 -1.92 -0.78 3.64
C VAL A 122 -2.54 -1.77 4.63
N ILE A 123 -1.68 -2.42 5.41
CA ILE A 123 -2.10 -3.26 6.53
C ILE A 123 -2.56 -2.32 7.65
N VAL A 124 -3.82 -2.44 8.04
CA VAL A 124 -4.40 -1.65 9.14
C VAL A 124 -4.55 -2.51 10.40
N PRO A 125 -4.54 -1.89 11.59
CA PRO A 125 -4.82 -2.58 12.84
C PRO A 125 -6.17 -3.34 12.81
N PRO A 126 -6.30 -4.49 13.50
CA PRO A 126 -7.59 -5.16 13.66
C PRO A 126 -8.65 -4.23 14.24
N GLY A 127 -9.84 -4.22 13.63
CA GLY A 127 -10.96 -3.35 14.01
C GLY A 127 -10.81 -1.89 13.54
N CYS A 128 -9.89 -1.61 12.62
CA CYS A 128 -9.79 -0.30 11.99
C CYS A 128 -11.03 -0.01 11.14
N GLY A 129 -11.62 1.18 11.28
CA GLY A 129 -12.81 1.55 10.49
C GLY A 129 -12.58 1.57 8.97
N PHE A 130 -11.32 1.68 8.51
CA PHE A 130 -10.98 1.59 7.09
C PHE A 130 -10.94 0.15 6.54
N GLU A 131 -10.98 -0.89 7.37
CA GLU A 131 -10.78 -2.28 6.93
C GLU A 131 -11.73 -2.70 5.81
N GLY A 132 -13.04 -2.45 6.00
CA GLY A 132 -14.06 -2.75 4.98
C GLY A 132 -13.90 -1.92 3.72
N TRP A 133 -13.57 -0.63 3.85
CA TRP A 133 -13.37 0.24 2.69
C TRP A 133 -12.15 -0.19 1.87
N LEU A 134 -11.03 -0.50 2.52
CA LEU A 134 -9.82 -1.01 1.86
C LEU A 134 -10.07 -2.33 1.15
N PHE A 135 -10.88 -3.22 1.74
CA PHE A 135 -11.33 -4.44 1.07
C PHE A 135 -12.06 -4.14 -0.25
N TRP A 136 -13.05 -3.25 -0.24
CA TRP A 136 -13.77 -2.87 -1.44
C TRP A 136 -12.86 -2.24 -2.51
N GLN A 137 -11.93 -1.37 -2.09
CA GLN A 137 -10.97 -0.77 -3.02
C GLN A 137 -10.06 -1.83 -3.67
N ARG A 138 -9.61 -2.85 -2.92
CA ARG A 138 -8.88 -3.98 -3.49
C ARG A 138 -9.73 -4.76 -4.49
N GLU A 139 -11.00 -5.05 -4.17
CA GLU A 139 -11.89 -5.79 -5.07
C GLU A 139 -12.20 -5.03 -6.36
N GLU A 140 -12.39 -3.70 -6.32
CA GLU A 140 -12.55 -2.87 -7.52
C GLU A 140 -11.35 -3.00 -8.48
N ILE A 141 -10.14 -3.05 -7.91
CA ILE A 141 -8.90 -3.17 -8.68
C ILE A 141 -8.74 -4.57 -9.24
N LYS A 142 -9.03 -5.61 -8.44
CA LYS A 142 -9.04 -7.00 -8.93
C LYS A 142 -10.03 -7.17 -10.08
N GLN A 143 -11.23 -6.62 -9.98
CA GLN A 143 -12.21 -6.63 -11.06
C GLN A 143 -11.69 -5.91 -12.31
N LYS A 144 -11.03 -4.76 -12.15
CA LYS A 144 -10.41 -4.04 -13.27
C LYS A 144 -9.32 -4.88 -13.96
N VAL A 145 -8.48 -5.57 -13.18
CA VAL A 145 -7.45 -6.47 -13.72
C VAL A 145 -8.06 -7.68 -14.42
N ARG A 146 -9.15 -8.27 -13.90
CA ARG A 146 -9.88 -9.35 -14.59
C ARG A 146 -10.40 -8.90 -15.96
N ARG A 147 -11.04 -7.72 -16.02
CA ARG A 147 -11.47 -7.14 -17.30
C ARG A 147 -10.33 -6.91 -18.28
N TYR A 148 -9.17 -6.47 -17.79
CA TYR A 148 -7.97 -6.34 -18.62
C TYR A 148 -7.48 -7.69 -19.17
N LYS A 149 -7.56 -8.77 -18.39
CA LYS A 149 -7.24 -10.12 -18.87
C LYS A 149 -8.23 -10.58 -19.95
N GLU A 150 -9.52 -10.30 -19.78
CA GLU A 150 -10.56 -10.57 -20.79
C GLU A 150 -10.30 -9.79 -22.09
N GLU A 151 -10.02 -8.49 -21.99
CA GLU A 151 -9.70 -7.63 -23.13
C GLU A 151 -8.45 -8.13 -23.89
N LEU A 152 -7.43 -8.63 -23.18
CA LEU A 152 -6.25 -9.26 -23.82
C LEU A 152 -6.63 -10.51 -24.62
N LEU A 153 -7.60 -11.31 -24.16
CA LEU A 153 -8.08 -12.47 -24.92
C LEU A 153 -8.83 -12.04 -26.18
N GLU A 154 -9.68 -11.01 -26.08
CA GLU A 154 -10.40 -10.45 -27.23
C GLU A 154 -9.45 -9.86 -28.27
N LEU A 155 -8.46 -9.08 -27.84
CA LEU A 155 -7.42 -8.52 -28.70
C LEU A 155 -6.60 -9.62 -29.38
N ALA A 156 -6.27 -10.70 -28.65
CA ALA A 156 -5.57 -11.83 -29.23
C ALA A 156 -6.40 -12.53 -30.33
N LEU A 157 -7.72 -12.63 -30.17
CA LEU A 157 -8.62 -13.16 -31.20
C LEU A 157 -8.71 -12.22 -32.42
N LEU A 158 -8.86 -10.91 -32.19
CA LEU A 158 -8.89 -9.91 -33.26
C LEU A 158 -7.60 -9.88 -34.06
N ARG A 159 -6.45 -9.96 -33.39
CA ARG A 159 -5.13 -10.03 -34.04
C ARG A 159 -5.00 -11.24 -34.96
N LYS A 160 -5.51 -12.41 -34.54
CA LYS A 160 -5.49 -13.64 -35.37
C LYS A 160 -6.39 -13.53 -36.62
N LYS A 161 -7.48 -12.77 -36.54
CA LYS A 161 -8.45 -12.61 -37.65
C LYS A 161 -8.07 -11.50 -38.62
N THR A 162 -7.24 -10.56 -38.21
CA THR A 162 -6.90 -9.36 -38.97
C THR A 162 -5.69 -9.60 -39.86
N LYS A 163 -5.80 -9.27 -41.15
CA LYS A 163 -4.68 -9.32 -42.12
C LYS A 163 -4.02 -7.95 -42.37
N ASP A 164 -4.65 -6.88 -41.87
CA ASP A 164 -4.14 -5.51 -41.98
C ASP A 164 -3.02 -5.25 -40.97
N THR A 165 -1.83 -4.95 -41.47
CA THR A 165 -0.62 -4.73 -40.66
C THR A 165 -0.74 -3.51 -39.75
N GLU A 166 -1.43 -2.45 -40.18
CA GLU A 166 -1.59 -1.23 -39.37
C GLU A 166 -2.45 -1.51 -38.13
N THR A 167 -3.58 -2.19 -38.33
CA THR A 167 -4.49 -2.61 -37.25
C THR A 167 -3.80 -3.58 -36.29
N VAL A 168 -3.00 -4.53 -36.80
CA VAL A 168 -2.19 -5.43 -35.95
C VAL A 168 -1.25 -4.64 -35.05
N ASN A 169 -0.56 -3.62 -35.57
CA ASN A 169 0.35 -2.79 -34.77
C ASN A 169 -0.40 -2.00 -33.68
N LYS A 170 -1.59 -1.46 -34.00
CA LYS A 170 -2.44 -0.78 -33.01
C LYS A 170 -2.87 -1.74 -31.88
N ILE A 171 -3.28 -2.96 -32.24
CA ILE A 171 -3.64 -4.00 -31.25
C ILE A 171 -2.45 -4.31 -30.33
N LEU A 172 -1.25 -4.50 -30.88
CA LEU A 172 -0.05 -4.78 -30.09
C LEU A 172 0.27 -3.65 -29.10
N ALA A 173 0.12 -2.39 -29.51
CA ALA A 173 0.34 -1.25 -28.63
C ALA A 173 -0.66 -1.24 -27.45
N VAL A 174 -1.93 -1.56 -27.71
CA VAL A 174 -2.96 -1.67 -26.67
C VAL A 174 -2.66 -2.85 -25.74
N GLU A 175 -2.32 -4.03 -26.28
CA GLU A 175 -1.94 -5.20 -25.47
C GLU A 175 -0.78 -4.87 -24.52
N GLN A 176 0.27 -4.19 -25.01
CA GLN A 176 1.41 -3.79 -24.19
C GLN A 176 1.00 -2.84 -23.05
N LYS A 177 0.12 -1.86 -23.35
CA LYS A 177 -0.39 -0.94 -22.34
C LYS A 177 -1.21 -1.68 -21.27
N ILE A 178 -2.05 -2.63 -21.67
CA ILE A 178 -2.85 -3.42 -20.72
C ILE A 178 -1.94 -4.30 -19.86
N LYS A 179 -0.97 -5.00 -20.46
CA LYS A 179 0.02 -5.82 -19.71
C LYS A 179 0.75 -4.98 -18.67
N LYS A 180 1.25 -3.80 -19.05
CA LYS A 180 1.89 -2.87 -18.11
C LYS A 180 0.97 -2.51 -16.94
N ASN A 181 -0.32 -2.27 -17.18
CA ASN A 181 -1.28 -1.98 -16.12
C ASN A 181 -1.53 -3.18 -15.19
N ILE A 182 -1.53 -4.41 -15.70
CA ILE A 182 -1.65 -5.64 -14.89
C ILE A 182 -0.37 -5.85 -14.06
N ASP A 183 0.80 -5.63 -14.66
CA ASP A 183 2.11 -5.84 -14.05
C ASP A 183 2.35 -4.92 -12.84
N MET A 184 1.73 -3.72 -12.82
CA MET A 184 1.75 -2.82 -11.65
C MET A 184 1.25 -3.50 -10.37
N TYR A 185 0.41 -4.53 -10.50
CA TYR A 185 -0.19 -5.26 -9.39
C TYR A 185 0.42 -6.65 -9.17
N LYS A 186 1.48 -7.00 -9.90
CA LYS A 186 2.12 -8.31 -9.80
C LYS A 186 2.58 -8.64 -8.39
N LYS A 187 3.15 -7.66 -7.69
CA LYS A 187 3.56 -7.77 -6.26
C LYS A 187 2.41 -8.07 -5.29
N TYR A 188 1.16 -7.88 -5.72
CA TYR A 188 -0.04 -8.18 -4.94
C TYR A 188 -0.75 -9.46 -5.42
N GLY A 189 -0.10 -10.24 -6.28
CA GLY A 189 -0.63 -11.50 -6.79
C GLY A 189 -1.61 -11.36 -7.96
N SER A 190 -1.48 -10.31 -8.79
CA SER A 190 -2.38 -10.09 -9.93
C SER A 190 -2.47 -11.25 -10.92
N GLU A 191 -1.46 -12.12 -10.94
CA GLU A 191 -1.44 -13.35 -11.73
C GLU A 191 -2.57 -14.31 -11.33
N ASN A 192 -2.96 -14.31 -10.05
CA ASN A 192 -3.95 -15.24 -9.47
C ASN A 192 -5.38 -14.66 -9.36
N TRP A 193 -5.62 -13.43 -9.82
CA TRP A 193 -6.93 -12.77 -9.72
C TRP A 193 -7.88 -13.11 -10.85
#